data_AF-Q2JUK6-F1
#
_entry.id   AF-Q2JUK6-F1
#
_cell.length_a   1.000
_cell.length_b   1.000
_cell.length_c   1.000
_cell.angle_alpha   90.00
_cell.angle_beta   90.00
_cell.angle_gamma   90.00
#
_symmetry.space_group_name_H-M   'P 1'
#
loop_
_entity.id
_entity.type
_entity.pdbx_description
1 polymer ?
#
loop_
_entity_poly.entity_id
_entity_poly.type
_entity_poly.pdbx_seq_one_letter_code
_entity_poly.pdbx_strand_id
1 'polypeptide(L)'
;MYLVRKLKLGVSEQLQLLSRAAGELYSKVLVHFWRVVRKKGLWLKPSTLMRWFPNDPENTLHAHSADAVVQSFFASLKSWRERRQTDPNARPPRRRRYYSKVQWKSSAIQVVNGKLRLSNGKGNEPLMINWAWDTPVWVEMGWDGQQYELRA
;
A
#
# COMPACT_ATOMS: atom_id res chain seq x y z
N MET A 1 9.22 -21.91 -4.15
CA MET A 1 9.78 -21.29 -2.94
C MET A 1 9.93 -19.80 -3.23
N TYR A 2 9.33 -18.91 -2.45
CA TYR A 2 9.50 -17.46 -2.63
C TYR A 2 10.65 -16.99 -1.74
N LEU A 3 11.68 -16.39 -2.32
CA LEU A 3 12.75 -15.74 -1.56
C LEU A 3 12.32 -14.31 -1.27
N VAL A 4 12.28 -13.93 0.01
CA VAL A 4 12.02 -12.55 0.42
C VAL A 4 13.28 -11.97 1.03
N ARG A 5 13.80 -10.91 0.41
CA ARG A 5 14.93 -10.13 0.86
C ARG A 5 14.43 -8.94 1.66
N LYS A 6 15.16 -8.59 2.72
CA LYS A 6 14.86 -7.43 3.56
C LYS A 6 16.04 -6.47 3.56
N LEU A 7 15.77 -5.18 3.40
CA LEU A 7 16.79 -4.14 3.44
C LEU A 7 16.33 -3.00 4.35
N LYS A 8 17.21 -2.57 5.26
CA LYS A 8 16.97 -1.40 6.10
C LYS A 8 17.26 -0.14 5.29
N LEU A 9 16.26 0.74 5.18
CA LEU A 9 16.35 1.99 4.42
C LEU A 9 16.61 3.21 5.30
N GLY A 10 16.57 3.07 6.63
CA GLY A 10 16.64 4.19 7.55
C GLY A 10 15.37 5.05 7.50
N VAL A 11 15.55 6.35 7.73
CA VAL A 11 14.48 7.35 7.67
C VAL A 11 14.88 8.38 6.64
N SER A 12 13.98 8.68 5.70
CA SER A 12 14.14 9.80 4.77
C SER A 12 12.80 10.48 4.55
N GLU A 13 12.85 11.74 4.11
CA GLU A 13 11.66 12.52 3.80
C GLU A 13 10.82 11.87 2.69
N GLN A 14 11.45 11.39 1.62
CA GLN A 14 10.76 10.71 0.52
C GLN A 14 9.98 9.47 1.01
N LEU A 15 10.58 8.64 1.87
CA LEU A 15 9.92 7.45 2.43
C LEU A 15 8.73 7.82 3.31
N GLN A 16 8.86 8.90 4.11
CA GLN A 16 7.78 9.41 4.94
C GLN A 16 6.63 9.98 4.11
N LEU A 17 6.92 10.75 3.06
CA LEU A 17 5.92 11.31 2.14
C LEU A 17 5.12 10.19 1.46
N LEU A 18 5.81 9.18 0.90
CA LEU A 18 5.15 8.03 0.28
C LEU A 18 4.28 7.26 1.28
N SER A 19 4.80 7.03 2.49
CA SER A 19 4.07 6.32 3.55
C SER A 19 2.85 7.10 4.05
N ARG A 20 2.96 8.43 4.13
CA ARG A 20 1.87 9.33 4.51
C ARG A 20 0.79 9.35 3.43
N ALA A 21 1.16 9.52 2.16
CA ALA A 21 0.23 9.47 1.03
C ALA A 21 -0.57 8.15 1.01
N ALA A 22 0.10 7.02 1.26
CA ALA A 22 -0.57 5.72 1.38
C ALA A 22 -1.50 5.64 2.61
N GLY A 23 -1.12 6.22 3.74
CA GLY A 23 -1.96 6.28 4.95
C GLY A 23 -3.23 7.13 4.75
N GLU A 24 -3.08 8.29 4.12
CA GLU A 24 -4.19 9.18 3.78
C GLU A 24 -5.16 8.53 2.80
N LEU A 25 -4.63 7.91 1.73
CA LEU A 25 -5.43 7.16 0.77
C LEU A 25 -6.19 6.00 1.44
N TYR A 26 -5.52 5.21 2.29
CA TYR A 26 -6.16 4.14 3.05
C TYR A 26 -7.33 4.67 3.90
N SER A 27 -7.11 5.80 4.58
CA SER A 27 -8.12 6.44 5.43
C SER A 27 -9.31 6.94 4.61
N LYS A 28 -9.08 7.51 3.42
CA LYS A 28 -10.14 7.93 2.50
C LYS A 28 -10.97 6.74 2.02
N VAL A 29 -10.31 5.66 1.58
CA VAL A 29 -10.96 4.41 1.16
C VAL A 29 -11.82 3.84 2.29
N LEU A 30 -11.27 3.74 3.50
CA LEU A 30 -11.98 3.22 4.67
C LEU A 30 -13.23 4.05 5.00
N VAL A 31 -13.08 5.38 5.08
CA VAL A 31 -14.19 6.29 5.40
C VAL A 31 -15.27 6.22 4.33
N HIS A 32 -14.88 6.21 3.05
CA HIS A 32 -15.82 6.15 1.96
C HIS A 32 -16.58 4.83 1.94
N PHE A 33 -15.87 3.71 2.07
CA PHE A 33 -16.47 2.38 2.12
C PHE A 33 -17.53 2.27 3.22
N TRP A 34 -17.18 2.61 4.46
CA TRP A 34 -18.13 2.53 5.58
C TRP A 34 -19.28 3.52 5.45
N ARG A 35 -19.05 4.69 4.85
CA ARG A 35 -20.12 5.64 4.55
C ARG A 35 -21.12 5.05 3.56
N VAL A 36 -20.65 4.36 2.52
CA VAL A 36 -21.52 3.71 1.52
C VAL A 36 -22.28 2.54 2.13
N VAL A 37 -21.61 1.68 2.90
CA VAL A 37 -22.27 0.58 3.62
C VAL A 37 -23.37 1.13 4.55
N ARG A 38 -23.06 2.14 5.36
CA ARG A 38 -24.02 2.71 6.33
C ARG A 38 -25.18 3.46 5.66
N LYS A 39 -24.92 4.27 4.62
CA LYS A 39 -25.94 5.13 4.01
C LYS A 39 -26.74 4.44 2.91
N LYS A 40 -26.17 3.44 2.23
CA LYS A 40 -26.78 2.80 1.05
C LYS A 40 -26.98 1.30 1.23
N GLY A 41 -26.46 0.68 2.29
CA GLY A 41 -26.50 -0.78 2.47
C GLY A 41 -25.63 -1.55 1.46
N LEU A 42 -24.82 -0.86 0.64
CA LEU A 42 -24.07 -1.47 -0.45
C LEU A 42 -22.65 -1.82 -0.01
N TRP A 43 -22.27 -3.07 -0.28
CA TRP A 43 -20.91 -3.56 -0.10
C TRP A 43 -20.15 -3.44 -1.42
N LEU A 44 -19.27 -2.45 -1.52
CA LEU A 44 -18.50 -2.18 -2.73
C LEU A 44 -17.48 -3.28 -3.02
N LYS A 45 -17.23 -3.52 -4.31
CA LYS A 45 -16.13 -4.38 -4.79
C LYS A 45 -14.80 -3.60 -4.78
N PRO A 46 -13.65 -4.29 -4.67
CA PRO A 46 -12.34 -3.65 -4.75
C PRO A 46 -12.15 -2.82 -6.02
N SER A 47 -12.55 -3.35 -7.18
CA SER A 47 -12.41 -2.67 -8.47
C SER A 47 -13.16 -1.33 -8.54
N THR A 48 -14.30 -1.21 -7.86
CA THR A 48 -15.05 0.05 -7.78
C THR A 48 -14.24 1.12 -7.06
N LEU A 49 -13.62 0.77 -5.93
CA LEU A 49 -12.83 1.72 -5.16
C LEU A 49 -11.48 2.05 -5.82
N MET A 50 -10.85 1.11 -6.50
CA MET A 50 -9.67 1.38 -7.34
C MET A 50 -10.00 2.40 -8.44
N ARG A 51 -11.16 2.27 -9.09
CA ARG A 51 -11.61 3.24 -10.11
C ARG A 51 -11.91 4.63 -9.52
N TRP A 52 -12.42 4.70 -8.29
CA TRP A 52 -12.75 5.97 -7.64
C TRP A 52 -11.54 6.66 -7.00
N PHE A 53 -10.54 5.87 -6.61
CA PHE A 53 -9.30 6.33 -6.01
C PHE A 53 -8.10 5.81 -6.80
N PRO A 54 -7.94 6.23 -8.08
CA PRO A 54 -6.88 5.73 -8.95
C PRO A 54 -5.49 6.17 -8.49
N ASN A 55 -5.40 7.31 -7.79
CA ASN A 55 -4.20 7.84 -7.17
C ASN A 55 -4.53 8.43 -5.79
N ASP A 56 -3.50 8.79 -5.03
CA ASP A 56 -3.63 9.66 -3.87
C ASP A 56 -3.92 11.12 -4.30
N PRO A 57 -4.34 11.99 -3.37
CA PRO A 57 -4.81 13.34 -3.68
C PRO A 57 -3.74 14.25 -4.30
N GLU A 58 -2.48 14.03 -3.92
CA GLU A 58 -1.33 14.80 -4.38
C GLU A 58 -0.63 14.10 -5.56
N ASN A 59 -1.19 12.98 -6.04
CA ASN A 59 -0.66 12.18 -7.12
C ASN A 59 0.81 11.75 -6.88
N THR A 60 1.16 11.48 -5.62
CA THR A 60 2.51 11.08 -5.18
C THR A 60 2.78 9.58 -5.40
N LEU A 61 1.74 8.75 -5.33
CA LEU A 61 1.81 7.31 -5.53
C LEU A 61 1.58 6.95 -6.99
N HIS A 62 2.29 5.92 -7.44
CA HIS A 62 1.96 5.26 -8.69
C HIS A 62 0.56 4.63 -8.61
N ALA A 63 -0.19 4.60 -9.71
CA ALA A 63 -1.56 4.07 -9.74
C ALA A 63 -1.67 2.64 -9.17
N HIS A 64 -0.75 1.75 -9.54
CA HIS A 64 -0.70 0.40 -8.98
C HIS A 64 -0.36 0.33 -7.48
N SER A 65 0.35 1.33 -6.94
CA SER A 65 0.59 1.46 -5.50
C SER A 65 -0.68 1.94 -4.79
N ALA A 66 -1.43 2.87 -5.40
CA ALA A 66 -2.75 3.26 -4.92
C ALA A 66 -3.74 2.08 -4.93
N ASP A 67 -3.76 1.29 -6.00
CA ASP A 67 -4.53 0.04 -6.07
C ASP A 67 -4.16 -0.91 -4.92
N ALA A 68 -2.86 -1.06 -4.64
CA ALA A 68 -2.38 -1.92 -3.56
C ALA A 68 -2.84 -1.45 -2.17
N VAL A 69 -2.96 -0.13 -1.96
CA VAL A 69 -3.55 0.44 -0.73
C VAL A 69 -5.03 0.04 -0.60
N VAL A 70 -5.81 0.14 -1.69
CA VAL A 70 -7.20 -0.33 -1.71
C VAL A 70 -7.26 -1.84 -1.43
N GLN A 71 -6.40 -2.64 -2.07
CA GLN A 71 -6.32 -4.09 -1.87
C GLN A 71 -6.01 -4.45 -0.42
N SER A 72 -5.13 -3.70 0.26
CA SER A 72 -4.80 -3.88 1.68
C SER A 72 -6.00 -3.67 2.61
N PHE A 73 -6.86 -2.68 2.32
CA PHE A 73 -8.12 -2.49 3.04
C PHE A 73 -9.06 -3.70 2.86
N PHE A 74 -9.21 -4.19 1.62
CA PHE A 74 -10.07 -5.35 1.36
C PHE A 74 -9.51 -6.67 1.91
N ALA A 75 -8.19 -6.83 1.95
CA ALA A 75 -7.56 -7.96 2.63
C ALA A 75 -7.87 -7.94 4.14
N SER A 76 -7.82 -6.76 4.76
CA SER A 76 -8.21 -6.58 6.16
C SER A 76 -9.70 -6.88 6.37
N LEU A 77 -10.56 -6.51 5.42
CA LEU A 77 -11.99 -6.80 5.46
C LEU A 77 -12.28 -8.30 5.32
N LYS A 78 -11.58 -8.99 4.41
CA LYS A 78 -11.66 -10.44 4.24
C LYS A 78 -11.24 -11.17 5.51
N SER A 79 -10.07 -10.83 6.05
CA SER A 79 -9.58 -11.40 7.30
C SER A 79 -10.55 -11.20 8.47
N TRP A 80 -11.16 -10.01 8.57
CA TRP A 80 -12.21 -9.77 9.56
C TRP A 80 -13.43 -10.68 9.37
N ARG A 81 -13.93 -10.85 8.13
CA ARG A 81 -15.08 -11.72 7.84
C ARG A 81 -14.79 -13.18 8.19
N GLU A 82 -13.60 -13.67 7.90
CA GLU A 82 -13.15 -15.02 8.28
C GLU A 82 -13.13 -15.16 9.81
N ARG A 83 -12.50 -14.21 10.51
CA ARG A 83 -12.48 -14.22 11.98
C ARG A 83 -13.87 -14.15 12.60
N ARG A 84 -14.80 -13.41 11.99
CA ARG A 84 -16.16 -13.24 12.49
C ARG A 84 -16.96 -14.55 12.52
N GLN A 85 -16.56 -15.55 11.75
CA GLN A 85 -17.20 -16.88 11.75
C GLN A 85 -16.95 -17.65 13.04
N THR A 86 -15.79 -17.43 13.69
CA THR A 86 -15.41 -18.12 14.93
C THR A 86 -15.47 -17.21 16.16
N ASP A 87 -15.37 -15.89 15.97
CA ASP A 87 -15.37 -14.89 17.03
C ASP A 87 -16.47 -13.83 16.75
N PRO A 88 -17.67 -13.96 17.36
CA PRO A 88 -18.76 -13.00 17.26
C PRO A 88 -18.44 -11.61 17.83
N ASN A 89 -17.28 -11.41 18.46
CA ASN A 89 -16.83 -10.11 18.94
C ASN A 89 -15.77 -9.47 18.03
N ALA A 90 -15.35 -10.16 16.96
CA ALA A 90 -14.39 -9.64 16.00
C ALA A 90 -14.87 -8.34 15.35
N ARG A 91 -14.06 -7.29 15.45
CA ARG A 91 -14.41 -5.93 14.99
C ARG A 91 -13.89 -5.64 13.58
N PRO A 92 -14.67 -4.96 12.72
CA PRO A 92 -14.24 -4.64 11.37
C PRO A 92 -13.10 -3.60 11.34
N PRO A 93 -12.37 -3.50 10.21
CA PRO A 93 -11.36 -2.46 10.00
C PRO A 93 -12.00 -1.06 10.06
N ARG A 94 -11.75 -0.33 11.15
CA ARG A 94 -12.37 0.98 11.42
C ARG A 94 -11.38 2.11 11.72
N ARG A 95 -10.09 1.77 11.87
CA ARG A 95 -9.05 2.72 12.24
C ARG A 95 -8.47 3.38 10.99
N ARG A 96 -8.49 4.71 10.96
CA ARG A 96 -7.72 5.51 10.00
C ARG A 96 -6.23 5.32 10.28
N ARG A 97 -5.43 5.54 9.25
CA ARG A 97 -3.97 5.46 9.28
C ARG A 97 -3.39 6.81 8.91
N TYR A 98 -2.36 7.24 9.64
CA TYR A 98 -1.56 8.39 9.27
C TYR A 98 -0.42 7.97 8.33
N TYR A 99 0.24 6.86 8.65
CA TYR A 99 1.21 6.18 7.80
C TYR A 99 0.73 4.78 7.40
N SER A 100 1.07 4.36 6.19
CA SER A 100 0.85 2.99 5.72
C SER A 100 2.05 2.48 4.92
N LYS A 101 2.11 1.15 4.77
CA LYS A 101 3.03 0.51 3.84
C LYS A 101 2.70 0.87 2.39
N VAL A 102 3.73 0.93 1.56
CA VAL A 102 3.66 1.21 0.12
C VAL A 102 4.10 -0.03 -0.63
N GLN A 103 3.42 -0.36 -1.72
CA GLN A 103 3.73 -1.56 -2.50
C GLN A 103 3.90 -1.20 -3.97
N TRP A 104 4.92 -1.78 -4.61
CA TRP A 104 5.17 -1.70 -6.04
C TRP A 104 4.99 -3.09 -6.66
N LYS A 105 4.38 -3.13 -7.84
CA LYS A 105 4.23 -4.34 -8.66
C LYS A 105 5.26 -4.30 -9.78
N SER A 106 5.51 -5.44 -10.42
CA SER A 106 6.52 -5.61 -11.48
C SER A 106 6.54 -4.48 -12.52
N SER A 107 5.39 -3.95 -12.93
CA SER A 107 5.31 -2.83 -13.89
C SER A 107 5.92 -1.51 -13.43
N ALA A 108 6.13 -1.34 -12.13
CA ALA A 108 6.75 -0.15 -11.52
C ALA A 108 8.15 -0.44 -10.95
N ILE A 109 8.70 -1.63 -11.17
CA ILE A 109 9.99 -2.07 -10.61
C ILE A 109 10.99 -2.29 -11.74
N GLN A 110 12.18 -1.70 -11.61
CA GLN A 110 13.29 -1.93 -12.53
C GLN A 110 14.60 -2.00 -11.76
N VAL A 111 15.54 -2.84 -12.19
CA VAL A 111 16.93 -2.78 -11.73
C VAL A 111 17.78 -2.17 -12.84
N VAL A 112 18.45 -1.06 -12.55
CA VAL A 112 19.30 -0.32 -13.50
C VAL A 112 20.60 0.04 -12.79
N ASN A 113 21.74 -0.37 -13.33
CA ASN A 113 23.08 -0.06 -12.81
C ASN A 113 23.25 -0.38 -11.31
N GLY A 114 22.80 -1.57 -10.87
CA GLY A 114 22.88 -2.00 -9.46
C GLY A 114 21.97 -1.23 -8.51
N LYS A 115 20.96 -0.52 -9.04
CA LYS A 115 19.95 0.18 -8.25
C LYS A 115 18.55 -0.32 -8.58
N LEU A 116 17.77 -0.60 -7.55
CA LEU A 116 16.34 -0.82 -7.62
C LEU A 116 15.65 0.53 -7.76
N ARG A 117 15.03 0.74 -8.91
CA ARG A 117 14.20 1.89 -9.25
C ARG A 117 12.73 1.52 -9.06
N LEU A 118 12.06 2.24 -8.16
CA LEU A 118 10.63 2.09 -7.89
C LEU A 118 9.88 3.33 -8.39
N SER A 119 9.07 3.16 -9.44
CA SER A 119 8.33 4.26 -10.06
C SER A 119 7.21 4.76 -9.15
N ASN A 120 7.14 6.08 -8.97
CA ASN A 120 6.06 6.76 -8.23
C ASN A 120 5.03 7.41 -9.18
N GLY A 121 5.08 7.10 -10.48
CA GLY A 121 4.22 7.69 -11.50
C GLY A 121 4.96 8.70 -12.38
N LYS A 122 4.33 9.10 -13.49
CA LYS A 122 4.93 10.05 -14.43
C LYS A 122 5.05 11.42 -13.76
N GLY A 123 6.24 12.02 -13.84
CA GLY A 123 6.54 13.34 -13.24
C GLY A 123 6.99 13.29 -11.79
N ASN A 124 6.90 12.13 -11.13
CA ASN A 124 7.36 11.96 -9.76
C ASN A 124 8.76 11.35 -9.70
N GLU A 125 9.56 11.81 -8.75
CA GLU A 125 10.87 11.24 -8.50
C GLU A 125 10.73 9.78 -8.05
N PRO A 126 11.40 8.81 -8.72
CA PRO A 126 11.36 7.42 -8.31
C PRO A 126 12.14 7.22 -7.00
N LEU A 127 11.78 6.19 -6.23
CA LEU A 127 12.59 5.77 -5.10
C LEU A 127 13.75 4.90 -5.61
N MET A 128 14.98 5.32 -5.32
CA MET A 128 16.22 4.69 -5.77
C MET A 128 16.93 4.02 -4.60
N ILE A 129 17.22 2.72 -4.71
CA ILE A 129 17.78 1.92 -3.61
C ILE A 129 18.93 1.08 -4.16
N ASN A 130 20.06 1.02 -3.45
CA ASN A 130 21.17 0.13 -3.84
C ASN A 130 20.70 -1.34 -3.79
N TRP A 131 20.93 -2.08 -4.87
CA TRP A 131 20.34 -3.41 -5.06
C TRP A 131 21.30 -4.33 -5.81
N ALA A 132 21.75 -5.37 -5.12
CA ALA A 132 22.74 -6.32 -5.63
C ALA A 132 22.12 -7.62 -6.18
N TRP A 133 20.80 -7.67 -6.35
CA TRP A 133 20.07 -8.88 -6.72
C TRP A 133 19.25 -8.67 -7.98
N ASP A 134 18.65 -9.75 -8.48
CA ASP A 134 17.75 -9.70 -9.62
C ASP A 134 16.51 -8.83 -9.36
N THR A 135 15.84 -8.46 -10.44
CA THR A 135 14.63 -7.62 -10.37
C THR A 135 13.50 -8.36 -9.65
N PRO A 136 13.00 -7.85 -8.51
CA PRO A 136 11.89 -8.49 -7.80
C PRO A 136 10.57 -8.25 -8.54
N VAL A 137 9.63 -9.19 -8.41
CA VAL A 137 8.28 -9.08 -9.02
C VAL A 137 7.33 -8.21 -8.19
N TRP A 138 7.67 -7.98 -6.93
CA TRP A 138 6.89 -7.21 -5.97
C TRP A 138 7.82 -6.62 -4.91
N VAL A 139 7.51 -5.42 -4.45
CA VAL A 139 8.28 -4.74 -3.41
C VAL A 139 7.30 -4.10 -2.43
N GLU A 140 7.56 -4.20 -1.13
CA GLU A 140 6.89 -3.44 -0.08
C GLU A 140 7.88 -2.64 0.73
N MET A 141 7.53 -1.40 1.00
CA MET A 141 8.19 -0.55 1.98
C MET A 141 7.25 -0.35 3.16
N GLY A 142 7.73 -0.56 4.38
CA GLY A 142 6.95 -0.31 5.59
C GLY A 142 7.82 -0.02 6.80
N TRP A 143 7.21 0.56 7.83
CA TRP A 143 7.85 0.80 9.12
C TRP A 143 8.02 -0.52 9.89
N ASP A 144 9.20 -0.79 10.43
CA ASP A 144 9.47 -1.99 11.24
C ASP A 144 9.39 -1.75 12.76
N GLY A 145 9.17 -0.50 13.18
CA GLY A 145 9.20 -0.06 14.58
C GLY A 145 10.31 0.94 14.88
N GLN A 146 11.38 0.94 14.08
CA GLN A 146 12.54 1.83 14.25
C GLN A 146 12.89 2.61 12.97
N GLN A 147 12.69 2.01 11.80
CA GLN A 147 13.02 2.59 10.51
C GLN A 147 12.15 2.02 9.39
N TYR A 148 12.31 2.56 8.17
CA TYR A 148 11.72 1.94 7.00
C TYR A 148 12.53 0.71 6.58
N GLU A 149 11.80 -0.37 6.30
CA GLU A 149 12.33 -1.61 5.76
C GLU A 149 11.66 -1.90 4.41
N LEU A 150 12.49 -2.26 3.44
CA LEU A 150 12.06 -2.82 2.16
C LEU A 150 12.00 -4.34 2.23
N ARG A 151 10.97 -4.93 1.62
CA ARG A 151 10.75 -6.37 1.47
C ARG A 151 10.49 -6.67 0.00
N ALA A 152 11.28 -7.55 -0.61
CA ALA A 152 11.23 -7.81 -2.05
C ALA A 152 11.61 -9.24 -2.40
#